data_AF-A0A3C0E9F5-F1
#
_entry.id   AF-A0A3C0E9F5-F1
#
_cell.length_a   1.000
_cell.length_b   1.000
_cell.length_c   1.000
_cell.angle_alpha   90.00
_cell.angle_beta   90.00
_cell.angle_gamma   90.00
#
_symmetry.space_group_name_H-M   'P 1'
#
loop_
_entity.id
_entity.type
_entity.pdbx_description
1 polymer ?
#
loop_
_entity_poly.entity_id
_entity_poly.type
_entity_poly.pdbx_seq_one_letter_code
_entity_poly.pdbx_strand_id
1 'polypeptide(L)' 'LVLDDLGAESSTAWAEEKLYQIVVHRHEARLPTVITTVSTIEDLEDTKSRIASRLVDGLVVDWLPIVAPNYRDQRRRG' A
#
# COMPACT_ATOMS: atom_id res chain seq x y z
N LEU A 1 4.72 -11.61 -4.51
CA LEU A 1 5.04 -10.89 -3.25
C LEU A 1 3.74 -10.28 -2.74
N VAL A 2 3.50 -10.34 -1.44
CA VAL A 2 2.42 -9.60 -0.78
C VAL A 2 3.09 -8.64 0.20
N LEU A 3 2.83 -7.34 0.05
CA LEU A 3 3.21 -6.32 1.03
C LEU A 3 1.97 -5.98 1.84
N ASP A 4 1.97 -6.36 3.11
CA ASP A 4 0.83 -6.14 3.99
C ASP A 4 0.99 -4.81 4.75
N ASP A 5 -0.11 -4.09 4.91
CA ASP A 5 -0.26 -2.88 5.73
C ASP A 5 0.73 -1.74 5.41
N LEU A 6 0.85 -1.41 4.12
CA LEU A 6 1.66 -0.27 3.66
C LEU A 6 1.15 1.02 4.29
N GLY A 7 2.03 1.76 4.97
CA GLY A 7 1.70 2.96 5.74
C GLY A 7 1.83 2.78 7.25
N ALA A 8 1.77 1.55 7.75
CA ALA A 8 1.90 1.23 9.19
C ALA A 8 3.34 0.91 9.62
N GLU A 9 4.31 0.91 8.70
CA GLU A 9 5.69 0.55 8.99
C GLU A 9 6.44 1.60 9.83
N SER A 10 7.50 1.18 10.53
CA SER A 10 8.42 2.12 11.17
C SER A 10 9.24 2.87 10.12
N SER A 11 9.05 4.19 10.04
CA SER A 11 9.68 5.12 9.09
C SER A 11 11.15 5.44 9.42
N THR A 12 11.96 4.41 9.59
CA THR A 12 13.42 4.58 9.59
C THR A 12 13.91 4.80 8.16
N ALA A 13 14.97 5.60 7.98
CA ALA A 13 15.53 5.87 6.66
C ALA A 13 15.87 4.58 5.87
N TRP A 14 16.37 3.57 6.57
CA TRP A 14 16.66 2.27 5.95
C TRP A 14 15.39 1.53 5.51
N ALA A 15 14.34 1.51 6.34
CA ALA A 15 13.08 0.87 5.98
C ALA A 15 12.43 1.55 4.77
N GLU A 16 12.43 2.88 4.74
CA GLU A 16 11.93 3.67 3.61
C GLU A 16 12.73 3.39 2.33
N GLU A 17 14.06 3.33 2.43
CA GLU A 17 14.93 2.99 1.30
C GLU A 17 14.62 1.60 0.75
N LYS A 18 14.49 0.59 1.61
CA LYS A 18 14.21 -0.79 1.20
C LYS A 18 12.82 -0.94 0.60
N LEU A 19 11.82 -0.31 1.20
CA LEU A 19 10.47 -0.29 0.67
C LEU A 19 10.45 0.35 -0.72
N TYR A 20 11.12 1.50 -0.89
CA TYR A 20 11.25 2.15 -2.19
C TYR A 20 11.94 1.25 -3.23
N GLN A 21 13.07 0.62 -2.88
CA GLN A 21 13.79 -0.30 -3.77
C GLN A 21 12.91 -1.46 -4.24
N ILE A 22 12.15 -2.08 -3.31
CA ILE A 22 11.25 -3.19 -3.63
C ILE A 22 10.14 -2.74 -4.56
N VAL A 23 9.44 -1.64 -4.24
CA VAL A 23 8.32 -1.16 -5.06
C VAL A 23 8.79 -0.77 -6.45
N VAL A 24 9.89 0.00 -6.56
CA VAL A 24 10.45 0.41 -7.85
C VAL A 24 10.81 -0.81 -8.68
N HIS A 25 11.60 -1.75 -8.15
CA HIS A 25 12.06 -2.90 -8.91
C HIS A 25 10.88 -3.72 -9.46
N ARG A 26 9.84 -3.92 -8.66
CA ARG A 26 8.68 -4.74 -9.05
C ARG A 26 7.76 -4.02 -10.03
N HIS A 27 7.60 -2.71 -9.88
CA HIS A 27 6.88 -1.87 -10.83
C HIS A 27 7.55 -1.90 -12.20
N GLU A 28 8.85 -1.59 -12.28
CA GLU A 28 9.58 -1.52 -13.55
C GLU A 28 9.62 -2.88 -14.27
N ALA A 29 9.77 -3.97 -13.52
CA ALA A 29 9.77 -5.33 -14.05
C ALA A 29 8.36 -5.94 -14.22
N ARG A 30 7.29 -5.18 -13.91
CA ARG A 30 5.88 -5.61 -13.97
C ARG A 30 5.62 -6.93 -13.26
N LEU A 31 6.25 -7.14 -12.12
CA LEU A 31 6.15 -8.38 -11.37
C LEU A 31 4.85 -8.40 -10.54
N PRO A 32 4.06 -9.50 -10.57
CA PRO A 32 2.80 -9.59 -9.84
C PRO A 32 2.96 -9.33 -8.33
N THR A 33 2.29 -8.31 -7.82
CA THR A 33 2.42 -7.85 -6.43
C THR A 33 1.07 -7.45 -5.88
N VAL A 34 0.75 -7.91 -4.67
CA VAL A 34 -0.43 -7.46 -3.93
C VAL A 34 0.06 -6.55 -2.82
N ILE A 35 -0.60 -5.42 -2.64
CA ILE A 35 -0.33 -4.47 -1.56
C ILE A 35 -1.65 -4.23 -0.83
N THR A 36 -1.65 -4.31 0.50
CA THR A 36 -2.76 -3.87 1.33
C THR A 36 -2.37 -2.58 2.05
N THR A 37 -3.33 -1.69 2.26
CA THR A 37 -3.12 -0.43 2.97
C THR A 37 -4.45 0.04 3.55
N VAL A 38 -4.38 0.78 4.65
CA VAL A 38 -5.51 1.52 5.21
C VAL A 38 -5.59 2.96 4.68
N SER A 39 -4.52 3.43 4.03
CA SER A 39 -4.40 4.79 3.50
C SER A 39 -5.11 4.92 2.16
N THR A 40 -5.66 6.11 1.89
CA THR A 40 -6.13 6.45 0.54
C THR A 40 -4.95 6.73 -0.39
N ILE A 41 -5.23 6.90 -1.69
CA ILE A 41 -4.19 7.30 -2.65
C ILE A 41 -3.63 8.68 -2.27
N GLU A 42 -4.51 9.62 -1.90
CA GLU A 42 -4.13 10.97 -1.48
C GLU A 42 -3.24 10.94 -0.24
N ASP A 43 -3.58 10.13 0.78
CA ASP A 43 -2.75 9.95 1.98
C ASP A 43 -1.33 9.47 1.63
N LEU A 44 -1.21 8.56 0.65
CA LEU A 44 0.07 8.03 0.19
C LEU A 44 0.84 9.05 -0.65
N GLU A 45 0.18 9.87 -1.45
CA GLU A 45 0.82 10.97 -2.17
C GLU A 45 1.46 11.97 -1.21
N ASP A 46 0.75 12.31 -0.13
CA ASP A 46 1.23 13.24 0.90
C ASP A 46 2.38 12.65 1.74
N THR A 47 2.25 11.40 2.17
CA THR A 47 3.21 10.79 3.11
C THR A 47 4.35 10.02 2.44
N LYS A 48 4.14 9.51 1.22
CA LYS A 48 5.05 8.62 0.49
C LYS A 48 5.08 8.91 -1.01
N SER A 49 5.08 10.19 -1.40
CA SER A 49 5.04 10.68 -2.79
C SER A 49 5.82 9.84 -3.83
N ARG A 50 7.07 9.44 -3.51
CA ARG A 50 7.91 8.63 -4.42
C ARG A 50 7.37 7.23 -4.72
N ILE A 51 6.76 6.58 -3.73
CA ILE A 51 6.10 5.28 -3.88
C ILE A 51 4.74 5.49 -4.54
N ALA A 52 3.97 6.48 -4.08
CA ALA A 52 2.63 6.78 -4.60
C ALA A 52 2.62 7.02 -6.11
N SER A 53 3.60 7.74 -6.66
CA SER A 53 3.74 7.95 -8.12
C SER A 53 3.76 6.66 -8.96
N ARG A 54 4.15 5.51 -8.38
CA ARG A 54 4.10 4.19 -9.04
C ARG A 54 2.79 3.47 -8.79
N LEU A 55 2.17 3.70 -7.63
CA LEU A 55 0.90 3.09 -7.30
C LEU A 55 -0.26 3.71 -8.07
N VAL A 56 -0.11 4.94 -8.58
CA VAL A 56 -1.12 5.60 -9.45
C VAL A 56 -0.98 5.24 -10.94
N ASP A 57 -0.01 4.41 -11.33
CA ASP A 57 0.15 3.99 -12.72
C ASP A 57 -0.95 2.98 -13.12
N GLY A 58 -2.03 3.50 -13.71
CA GLY A 58 -3.17 2.71 -14.17
C GLY A 58 -2.90 1.72 -15.32
N LEU A 59 -1.68 1.68 -15.89
CA LEU A 59 -1.31 0.65 -16.87
C LEU A 59 -0.88 -0.66 -16.22
N VAL A 60 -0.47 -0.62 -14.95
CA VAL A 60 0.10 -1.77 -14.23
C VAL A 60 -0.48 -1.98 -12.84
N VAL A 61 -1.21 -1.00 -12.30
CA VAL A 61 -1.87 -1.07 -10.99
C VAL A 61 -3.38 -1.01 -11.14
N ASP A 62 -4.06 -1.89 -10.41
CA ASP A 62 -5.51 -1.86 -10.21
C ASP A 62 -5.81 -1.64 -8.73
N TRP A 63 -6.54 -0.58 -8.41
CA TRP A 63 -6.94 -0.25 -7.04
C TRP A 63 -8.31 -0.86 -6.75
N LEU A 64 -8.36 -1.68 -5.70
CA LEU A 64 -9.60 -2.31 -5.25
C LEU A 64 -9.97 -1.84 -3.84
N PRO A 65 -10.81 -0.80 -3.70
CA PRO A 65 -11.28 -0.34 -2.40
C PRO A 65 -12.11 -1.42 -1.70
N ILE A 66 -11.79 -1.70 -0.43
CA ILE A 66 -12.58 -2.60 0.43
C ILE A 66 -13.41 -1.75 1.38
N VAL A 67 -14.70 -1.59 1.06
CA VAL A 67 -15.67 -0.80 1.85
C VAL A 67 -16.45 -1.64 2.88
N ALA A 68 -15.98 -2.86 3.15
CA ALA A 68 -16.67 -3.78 4.05
C ALA A 68 -16.57 -3.33 5.52
N PRO A 69 -17.57 -3.62 6.37
CA PRO A 69 -17.53 -3.26 7.78
C PRO A 69 -16.42 -4.03 8.53
N ASN A 70 -16.04 -3.53 9.70
CA ASN A 70 -15.09 -4.21 10.57
C ASN A 70 -15.71 -5.52 11.12
N TYR A 71 -15.34 -6.65 10.53
CA TYR A 71 -15.80 -7.98 10.97
C TYR A 71 -15.14 -8.49 12.26
N ARG A 72 -14.07 -7.83 12.73
CA ARG A 72 -13.42 -8.17 14.01
C ARG A 72 -14.16 -7.55 15.19
N ASP A 73 -14.99 -6.52 14.97
CA ASP A 73 -15.84 -5.96 16.02
C ASP A 73 -17.05 -6.89 16.26
N GLN A 74 -16.83 -7.93 17.06
CA GLN A 74 -17.90 -8.84 17.52
C GLN A 74 -18.64 -8.31 18.75
N ARG A 75 -18.67 -6.99 18.99
CA ARG A 75 -19.54 -6.43 20.03
C ARG A 75 -20.98 -6.82 19.70
N ARG A 76 -21.45 -7.86 20.39
CA ARG A 76 -22.84 -8.34 20.34
C ARG A 76 -23.73 -7.13 20.58
N ARG A 77 -24.47 -6.71 19.57
CA ARG A 77 -25.67 -5.90 19.77
C ARG A 77 -26.65 -6.80 20.52
N GLY A 78 -26.67 -6.67 21.84
CA GLY A 78 -27.76 -7.15 22.67
C GLY A 78 -29.00 -6.32 22.45
#